data_AF-A0AAW7JID2-F1
#
_entry.id   AF-A0AAW7JID2-F1
#
_cell.length_a   1.000
_cell.length_b   1.000
_cell.length_c   1.000
_cell.angle_alpha   90.00
_cell.angle_beta   90.00
_cell.angle_gamma   90.00
#
_symmetry.space_group_name_H-M   'P 1'
#
loop_
_entity.id
_entity.type
_entity.pdbx_description
1 polymer ?
#
loop_
_entity_poly.entity_id
_entity_poly.type
_entity_poly.pdbx_seq_one_letter_code
_entity_poly.pdbx_strand_id
1 'polypeptide(L)'
;MKKIAFLAVLAVITSCGNKPVKQAERKTLKESSFLGDFVTDEYAQRAEGNDWTAVSITETSDSTAHISIRSRADIKKPSCTFDGDGILTPDGDSLVVETEGNHIYFTLRDDTLGISSDDDTILYYYCSGGGTLKGDYVRLHEPLDNRQLKEDVKKAE
;
A
#
# COMPACT_ATOMS: atom_id res chain seq x y z
N MET A 1 -9.91 64.73 52.71
CA MET A 1 -8.97 64.19 51.71
C MET A 1 -8.43 62.86 52.24
N LYS A 2 -8.81 61.74 51.62
CA LYS A 2 -8.50 60.39 52.10
C LYS A 2 -7.96 59.61 50.89
N LYS A 3 -6.68 59.24 50.91
CA LYS A 3 -6.09 58.37 49.90
C LYS A 3 -5.47 57.18 50.63
N ILE A 4 -6.15 56.04 50.48
CA ILE A 4 -5.75 54.73 50.98
C ILE A 4 -4.74 54.17 49.97
N ALA A 5 -3.54 53.84 50.43
CA ALA A 5 -2.52 53.16 49.63
C ALA A 5 -2.85 51.67 49.54
N PHE A 6 -3.08 51.17 48.33
CA PHE A 6 -3.18 49.74 48.04
C PHE A 6 -1.78 49.17 47.79
N LEU A 7 -1.35 48.24 48.64
CA LEU A 7 -0.22 47.35 48.36
C LEU A 7 -0.60 46.38 47.25
N ALA A 8 0.10 46.45 46.11
CA ALA A 8 0.03 45.43 45.06
C ALA A 8 1.07 44.34 45.35
N VAL A 9 0.60 43.15 45.71
CA VAL A 9 1.40 41.93 45.79
C VAL A 9 1.53 41.35 44.38
N LEU A 10 2.73 41.38 43.81
CA LEU A 10 3.05 40.66 42.57
C LEU A 10 3.24 39.17 42.88
N ALA A 11 2.31 38.34 42.43
CA ALA A 11 2.50 36.89 42.36
C ALA A 11 3.20 36.54 41.03
N VAL A 12 4.42 36.01 41.11
CA VAL A 12 5.16 35.51 39.95
C VAL A 12 4.76 34.05 39.74
N ILE A 13 3.92 33.78 38.73
CA ILE A 13 3.66 32.42 38.25
C ILE A 13 4.75 32.01 37.28
N THR A 14 5.67 31.15 37.72
CA THR A 14 6.62 30.46 36.85
C THR A 14 5.89 29.36 36.07
N SER A 15 5.54 29.63 34.82
CA SER A 15 5.03 28.63 33.89
C SER A 15 6.21 27.84 33.30
N CYS A 16 6.29 26.55 33.64
CA CYS A 16 7.24 25.62 33.04
C CYS A 16 6.98 25.49 31.53
N GLY A 17 8.03 25.67 30.74
CA GLY A 17 7.99 25.53 29.29
C GLY A 17 7.74 24.10 28.85
N ASN A 18 6.47 23.74 28.66
CA ASN A 18 6.09 22.62 27.81
C ASN A 18 6.42 23.00 26.37
N LYS A 19 7.51 22.45 25.83
CA LYS A 19 7.70 22.45 24.38
C LYS A 19 6.53 21.66 23.77
N PRO A 20 5.78 22.21 22.81
CA PRO A 20 4.80 21.42 22.10
C PRO A 20 5.53 20.26 21.42
N VAL A 21 5.11 19.03 21.74
CA VAL A 21 5.52 17.85 20.98
C VAL A 21 5.08 18.10 19.55
N LYS A 22 6.02 18.19 18.60
CA LYS A 22 5.69 18.15 17.18
C LYS A 22 5.04 16.80 16.93
N GLN A 23 3.71 16.78 16.88
CA GLN A 23 2.96 15.63 16.42
C GLN A 23 3.42 15.39 14.98
N ALA A 24 4.09 14.27 14.71
CA ALA A 24 4.45 13.91 13.35
C ALA A 24 3.15 13.85 12.54
N GLU A 25 3.06 14.67 11.51
CA GLU A 25 1.93 14.66 10.60
C GLU A 25 1.92 13.29 9.91
N ARG A 26 0.83 12.54 10.08
CA ARG A 26 0.72 11.19 9.53
C ARG A 26 0.49 11.32 8.03
N LYS A 27 1.39 10.77 7.22
CA LYS A 27 1.28 10.79 5.75
C LYS A 27 -0.03 10.15 5.33
N THR A 28 -0.71 10.75 4.37
CA THR A 28 -1.93 10.19 3.75
C THR A 28 -1.59 9.39 2.49
N LEU A 29 -2.53 8.56 2.02
CA LEU A 29 -2.38 7.82 0.77
C LEU A 29 -2.22 8.73 -0.45
N LYS A 30 -2.88 9.89 -0.49
CA LYS A 30 -2.74 10.86 -1.59
C LYS A 30 -1.38 11.54 -1.62
N GLU A 31 -0.75 11.70 -0.46
CA GLU A 31 0.63 12.19 -0.33
C GLU A 31 1.66 11.09 -0.55
N SER A 32 1.21 9.83 -0.51
CA SER A 32 2.02 8.67 -0.90
C SER A 32 1.93 8.43 -2.41
N SER A 33 2.88 7.66 -2.93
CA SER A 33 2.86 7.23 -4.32
C SER A 33 2.24 5.83 -4.47
N PHE A 34 1.50 5.31 -3.48
CA PHE A 34 0.97 3.95 -3.56
C PHE A 34 -0.12 3.76 -4.62
N LEU A 35 -0.87 4.79 -4.98
CA LEU A 35 -2.01 4.65 -5.89
C LEU A 35 -1.55 4.36 -7.32
N GLY A 36 -2.26 3.44 -7.99
CA GLY A 36 -1.99 3.04 -9.36
C GLY A 36 -1.68 1.55 -9.52
N ASP A 37 -1.13 1.21 -10.68
CA ASP A 37 -0.82 -0.16 -11.07
C ASP A 37 0.69 -0.39 -11.04
N PHE A 38 1.09 -1.58 -10.59
CA PHE A 38 2.46 -2.07 -10.60
C PHE A 38 2.48 -3.46 -11.24
N VAL A 39 3.53 -3.77 -12.00
CA VAL A 39 3.60 -5.02 -12.78
C VAL A 39 4.95 -5.68 -12.62
N THR A 40 5.00 -7.00 -12.77
CA THR A 40 6.29 -7.69 -12.94
C THR A 40 6.95 -7.29 -14.26
N ASP A 41 8.27 -7.39 -14.36
CA ASP A 41 9.05 -6.94 -15.53
C ASP A 41 8.58 -7.59 -16.84
N GLU A 42 8.09 -8.82 -16.78
CA GLU A 42 7.59 -9.58 -17.94
C GLU A 42 6.40 -8.92 -18.64
N TYR A 43 5.72 -7.98 -17.98
CA TYR A 43 4.65 -7.18 -18.59
C TYR A 43 5.11 -6.42 -19.84
N ALA A 44 6.39 -6.03 -19.91
CA ALA A 44 6.97 -5.38 -21.07
C ALA A 44 6.85 -6.24 -22.35
N GLN A 45 6.84 -7.57 -22.18
CA GLN A 45 6.76 -8.55 -23.25
C GLN A 45 5.40 -9.26 -23.31
N ARG A 46 4.36 -8.68 -22.70
CA ARG A 46 3.01 -9.25 -22.64
C ARG A 46 2.44 -9.59 -24.03
N ALA A 47 2.78 -8.84 -25.06
CA ALA A 47 2.33 -9.11 -26.44
C ALA A 47 2.91 -10.42 -27.02
N GLU A 48 4.02 -10.90 -26.49
CA GLU A 48 4.71 -12.13 -26.93
C GLU A 48 4.17 -13.39 -26.24
N GLY A 49 3.24 -13.23 -25.29
CA GLY A 49 2.61 -14.34 -24.57
C GLY A 49 3.25 -14.67 -23.22
N ASN A 50 4.19 -13.86 -22.73
CA ASN A 50 4.78 -14.04 -21.40
C ASN A 50 3.76 -13.92 -20.28
N ASP A 51 3.99 -14.68 -19.22
CA ASP A 51 3.24 -14.54 -17.96
C ASP A 51 3.67 -13.26 -17.26
N TRP A 52 2.72 -12.60 -16.63
CA TRP A 52 2.97 -11.41 -15.82
C TRP A 52 1.90 -11.29 -14.76
N THR A 53 2.19 -10.52 -13.71
CA THR A 53 1.26 -10.24 -12.61
C THR A 53 1.20 -8.74 -12.37
N ALA A 54 -0.01 -8.22 -12.14
CA ALA A 54 -0.24 -6.83 -11.75
C ALA A 54 -0.75 -6.73 -10.32
N VAL A 55 -0.35 -5.66 -9.64
CA VAL A 55 -0.89 -5.17 -8.37
C VAL A 55 -1.56 -3.84 -8.65
N SER A 56 -2.87 -3.75 -8.41
CA SER A 56 -3.64 -2.52 -8.51
C SER A 56 -4.00 -2.02 -7.11
N ILE A 57 -3.66 -0.78 -6.82
CA ILE A 57 -3.88 -0.15 -5.51
C ILE A 57 -4.80 1.06 -5.69
N THR A 58 -5.97 1.01 -5.05
CA THR A 58 -6.98 2.08 -5.10
C THR A 58 -7.31 2.58 -3.70
N GLU A 59 -7.46 3.89 -3.56
CA GLU A 59 -7.77 4.51 -2.26
C GLU A 59 -9.20 4.17 -1.83
N THR A 60 -9.38 3.81 -0.54
CA THR A 60 -10.71 3.70 0.10
C THR A 60 -10.90 4.74 1.21
N SER A 61 -9.81 5.20 1.84
CA SER A 61 -9.76 6.34 2.76
C SER A 61 -8.38 6.99 2.76
N ASP A 62 -8.17 8.07 3.50
CA ASP A 62 -6.86 8.74 3.63
C ASP A 62 -5.72 7.80 4.12
N SER A 63 -6.05 6.66 4.73
CA SER A 63 -5.05 5.70 5.26
C SER A 63 -5.32 4.24 4.88
N THR A 64 -6.31 3.98 4.03
CA THR A 64 -6.69 2.62 3.61
C THR A 64 -6.78 2.54 2.11
N ALA A 65 -6.21 1.48 1.54
CA ALA A 65 -6.28 1.20 0.12
C ALA A 65 -6.79 -0.23 -0.10
N HIS A 66 -7.63 -0.40 -1.12
CA HIS A 66 -7.91 -1.71 -1.65
C HIS A 66 -6.77 -2.14 -2.58
N ILE A 67 -6.30 -3.37 -2.40
CA ILE A 67 -5.18 -3.95 -3.14
C ILE A 67 -5.69 -5.20 -3.85
N SER A 68 -5.54 -5.24 -5.17
CA SER A 68 -5.91 -6.38 -5.99
C SER A 68 -4.70 -6.87 -6.77
N ILE A 69 -4.41 -8.17 -6.71
CA ILE A 69 -3.35 -8.80 -7.49
C ILE A 69 -3.96 -9.78 -8.47
N ARG A 70 -3.59 -9.64 -9.74
CA ARG A 70 -4.08 -10.50 -10.83
C ARG A 70 -2.93 -10.87 -11.75
N SER A 71 -2.72 -12.17 -11.93
CA SER A 71 -1.92 -12.66 -13.04
C SER A 71 -2.70 -12.57 -14.35
N ARG A 72 -1.98 -12.54 -15.46
CA ARG A 72 -2.53 -12.75 -16.81
C ARG A 72 -3.48 -13.95 -16.87
N ALA A 73 -4.57 -13.81 -17.63
CA ALA A 73 -5.66 -14.79 -17.73
C ALA A 73 -6.19 -15.04 -19.17
N ASP A 74 -5.83 -14.22 -20.17
CA ASP A 74 -6.33 -14.36 -21.55
C ASP A 74 -5.77 -15.59 -22.29
N ILE A 75 -4.53 -15.99 -22.01
CA ILE A 75 -3.90 -17.12 -22.72
C ILE A 75 -4.17 -18.45 -22.03
N LYS A 76 -4.13 -18.45 -20.70
CA LYS A 76 -4.25 -19.61 -19.81
C LYS A 76 -4.89 -19.19 -18.48
N LYS A 77 -5.27 -20.18 -17.66
CA LYS A 77 -5.84 -19.92 -16.33
C LYS A 77 -4.91 -19.02 -15.50
N PRO A 78 -5.46 -18.05 -14.75
CA PRO A 78 -4.67 -17.17 -13.90
C PRO A 78 -3.91 -18.00 -12.85
N SER A 79 -2.62 -17.71 -12.70
CA SER A 79 -1.75 -18.38 -11.75
C SER A 79 -1.75 -17.72 -10.37
N CYS A 80 -1.99 -16.41 -10.25
CA CYS A 80 -1.99 -15.68 -8.99
C CYS A 80 -3.19 -14.73 -8.86
N THR A 81 -3.86 -14.76 -7.70
CA THR A 81 -5.02 -13.93 -7.39
C THR A 81 -5.03 -13.56 -5.90
N PHE A 82 -5.20 -12.28 -5.59
CA PHE A 82 -5.36 -11.78 -4.22
C PHE A 82 -6.24 -10.53 -4.18
N ASP A 83 -7.05 -10.36 -3.15
CA ASP A 83 -7.72 -9.11 -2.81
C ASP A 83 -7.63 -8.87 -1.31
N GLY A 84 -7.33 -7.64 -0.91
CA GLY A 84 -7.26 -7.27 0.49
C GLY A 84 -7.24 -5.75 0.68
N ASP A 85 -7.62 -5.30 1.87
CA ASP A 85 -7.57 -3.90 2.24
C ASP A 85 -6.33 -3.64 3.11
N GLY A 86 -5.42 -2.80 2.62
CA GLY A 86 -4.18 -2.44 3.28
C GLY A 86 -4.29 -1.13 4.05
N ILE A 87 -3.66 -1.07 5.22
CA ILE A 87 -3.57 0.15 6.05
C ILE A 87 -2.18 0.75 5.91
N LEU A 88 -2.10 2.05 5.65
CA LEU A 88 -0.85 2.79 5.54
C LEU A 88 -0.17 2.91 6.92
N THR A 89 1.11 2.55 6.96
CA THR A 89 1.94 2.68 8.16
C THR A 89 2.14 4.15 8.53
N PRO A 90 2.41 4.47 9.81
CA PRO A 90 2.60 5.86 10.25
C PRO A 90 3.76 6.61 9.57
N ASP A 91 4.81 5.90 9.15
CA ASP A 91 5.93 6.44 8.36
C ASP A 91 5.55 6.65 6.88
N GLY A 92 4.53 5.95 6.39
CA GLY A 92 3.97 6.12 5.05
C GLY A 92 4.76 5.42 3.95
N ASP A 93 5.55 4.41 4.31
CA ASP A 93 6.42 3.64 3.41
C ASP A 93 5.88 2.24 3.08
N SER A 94 4.86 1.76 3.81
CA SER A 94 4.22 0.46 3.60
C SER A 94 2.70 0.51 3.72
N LEU A 95 2.01 -0.28 2.91
CA LEU A 95 0.64 -0.73 3.17
C LEU A 95 0.70 -2.13 3.79
N VAL A 96 -0.10 -2.37 4.83
CA VAL A 96 -0.13 -3.65 5.54
C VAL A 96 -1.52 -4.25 5.45
N VAL A 97 -1.61 -5.49 4.94
CA VAL A 97 -2.84 -6.29 4.97
C VAL A 97 -2.68 -7.37 6.04
N GLU A 98 -3.62 -7.43 6.98
CA GLU A 98 -3.71 -8.52 7.96
C GLU A 98 -4.50 -9.69 7.36
N THR A 99 -3.94 -10.90 7.41
CA THR A 99 -4.59 -12.11 6.91
C THR A 99 -4.22 -13.32 7.76
N GLU A 100 -5.22 -14.02 8.29
CA GLU A 100 -5.04 -15.24 9.10
C GLU A 100 -4.01 -15.11 10.24
N GLY A 101 -3.90 -13.93 10.86
CA GLY A 101 -2.96 -13.65 11.95
C GLY A 101 -1.51 -13.38 11.49
N ASN A 102 -1.29 -13.20 10.18
CA ASN A 102 -0.04 -12.74 9.58
C ASN A 102 -0.24 -11.38 8.89
N HIS A 103 0.86 -10.73 8.54
CA HIS A 103 0.84 -9.50 7.75
C HIS A 103 1.51 -9.69 6.40
N ILE A 104 0.87 -9.17 5.35
CA ILE A 104 1.47 -8.94 4.05
C ILE A 104 1.83 -7.47 3.96
N TYR A 105 3.09 -7.19 3.69
CA TYR A 105 3.64 -5.84 3.54
C TYR A 105 3.84 -5.52 2.06
N PHE A 106 3.29 -4.38 1.66
CA PHE A 106 3.49 -3.76 0.36
C PHE A 106 4.34 -2.52 0.58
N THR A 107 5.64 -2.62 0.33
CA THR A 107 6.60 -1.56 0.63
C THR A 107 7.02 -0.86 -0.65
N LEU A 108 6.87 0.47 -0.68
CA LEU A 108 7.20 1.26 -1.86
C LEU A 108 8.59 1.88 -1.71
N ARG A 109 9.45 1.67 -2.72
CA ARG A 109 10.75 2.32 -2.84
C ARG A 109 10.83 2.90 -4.25
N ASP A 110 10.71 4.22 -4.33
CA ASP A 110 10.57 4.94 -5.60
C ASP A 110 9.40 4.39 -6.44
N ASP A 111 9.69 3.80 -7.61
CA ASP A 111 8.71 3.20 -8.51
C ASP A 111 8.62 1.67 -8.38
N THR A 112 9.23 1.08 -7.35
CA THR A 112 9.21 -0.36 -7.11
C THR A 112 8.42 -0.69 -5.86
N LEU A 113 7.37 -1.49 -6.03
CA LEU A 113 6.57 -2.05 -4.97
C LEU A 113 7.07 -3.46 -4.65
N GLY A 114 7.62 -3.66 -3.45
CA GLY A 114 8.00 -4.98 -2.95
C GLY A 114 6.88 -5.61 -2.13
N ILE A 115 6.64 -6.90 -2.32
CA ILE A 115 5.71 -7.70 -1.51
C ILE A 115 6.49 -8.68 -0.63
N SER A 116 6.22 -8.65 0.68
CA SER A 116 6.78 -9.60 1.67
C SER A 116 5.75 -9.95 2.74
N SER A 117 6.05 -10.93 3.59
CA SER A 117 5.21 -11.32 4.73
C SER A 117 6.05 -11.59 5.97
N ASP A 118 5.42 -11.60 7.15
CA ASP A 118 6.03 -12.14 8.38
C ASP A 118 6.45 -13.61 8.18
N ASP A 119 5.60 -14.35 7.46
CA ASP A 119 5.84 -15.71 6.99
C ASP A 119 5.58 -15.76 5.48
N ASP A 120 6.65 -15.84 4.69
CA ASP A 120 6.56 -15.86 3.22
C ASP A 120 5.79 -17.09 2.67
N THR A 121 5.61 -18.15 3.47
CA THR A 121 4.87 -19.34 3.01
C THR A 121 3.43 -19.00 2.63
N ILE A 122 2.81 -18.00 3.29
CA ILE A 122 1.44 -17.59 2.99
C ILE A 122 1.30 -17.00 1.58
N LEU A 123 2.37 -16.38 1.06
CA LEU A 123 2.36 -15.72 -0.25
C LEU A 123 2.27 -16.73 -1.40
N TYR A 124 2.63 -17.99 -1.14
CA TYR A 124 2.46 -19.07 -2.11
C TYR A 124 1.00 -19.53 -2.22
N TYR A 125 0.16 -19.37 -1.19
CA TYR A 125 -1.24 -19.82 -1.23
C TYR A 125 -2.10 -19.04 -2.23
N TYR A 126 -1.71 -17.81 -2.55
CA TYR A 126 -2.39 -16.97 -3.54
C TYR A 126 -1.96 -17.28 -4.97
N CYS A 127 -1.05 -18.23 -5.16
CA CYS A 127 -0.53 -18.62 -6.45
C CYS A 127 -0.60 -20.14 -6.66
N SER A 128 -0.68 -20.56 -7.92
CA SER A 128 -0.65 -21.96 -8.35
C SER A 128 0.60 -22.25 -9.19
N GLY A 129 0.93 -23.53 -9.36
CA GLY A 129 2.08 -23.93 -10.19
C GLY A 129 3.46 -23.58 -9.61
N GLY A 130 3.54 -23.32 -8.30
CA GLY A 130 4.79 -22.97 -7.61
C GLY A 130 5.16 -21.48 -7.63
N GLY A 131 4.28 -20.60 -8.13
CA GLY A 131 4.43 -19.15 -8.04
C GLY A 131 4.24 -18.60 -6.62
N THR A 132 4.54 -17.32 -6.43
CA THR A 132 4.35 -16.58 -5.18
C THR A 132 4.05 -15.12 -5.49
N LEU A 133 3.36 -14.44 -4.57
CA LEU A 133 3.21 -12.97 -4.63
C LEU A 133 4.50 -12.24 -4.28
N LYS A 134 5.46 -12.91 -3.63
CA LYS A 134 6.73 -12.30 -3.24
C LYS A 134 7.51 -11.84 -4.48
N GLY A 135 7.94 -10.58 -4.46
CA GLY A 135 8.75 -10.03 -5.53
C GLY A 135 8.62 -8.52 -5.62
N ASP A 136 9.27 -7.99 -6.64
CA ASP A 136 9.26 -6.57 -6.98
C ASP A 136 8.32 -6.34 -8.18
N TYR A 137 7.54 -5.28 -8.09
CA TYR A 137 6.60 -4.85 -9.12
C TYR A 137 6.90 -3.40 -9.47
N VAL A 138 7.15 -3.13 -10.75
CA VAL A 138 7.49 -1.78 -11.25
C VAL A 138 6.22 -1.02 -11.57
N ARG A 139 6.16 0.25 -11.17
CA ARG A 139 5.04 1.14 -11.47
C ARG A 139 4.79 1.20 -12.97
N LEU A 140 3.54 1.02 -13.34
CA LEU A 140 3.07 1.23 -14.70
C LEU A 140 2.62 2.69 -14.86
N HIS A 141 3.28 3.41 -15.76
CA HIS A 141 2.96 4.81 -16.09
C HIS A 141 1.98 4.96 -17.26
N GLU A 142 1.57 3.83 -17.85
CA GLU A 142 0.54 3.72 -18.87
C GLU A 142 -0.70 2.98 -18.32
N PRO A 143 -1.87 3.10 -18.95
CA PRO A 143 -3.04 2.33 -18.53
C PRO A 143 -2.77 0.82 -18.61
N LEU A 144 -3.10 0.09 -17.53
CA LEU A 144 -3.03 -1.37 -17.51
C LEU A 144 -3.93 -1.99 -18.59
N ASP A 145 -3.37 -2.91 -19.38
CA ASP A 145 -4.13 -3.70 -20.36
C ASP A 145 -5.04 -4.73 -19.68
N ASN A 146 -6.21 -4.25 -19.26
CA ASN A 146 -7.22 -5.02 -18.56
C ASN A 146 -7.87 -6.15 -19.40
N ARG A 147 -7.62 -6.20 -20.71
CA ARG A 147 -8.16 -7.27 -21.57
C ARG A 147 -7.49 -8.61 -21.24
N GLN A 148 -6.22 -8.56 -20.85
CA GLN A 148 -5.40 -9.74 -20.57
C GLN A 148 -5.58 -10.29 -19.15
N LEU A 149 -6.39 -9.62 -18.32
CA LEU A 149 -6.76 -10.07 -16.96
C LEU A 149 -8.08 -10.85 -16.93
N LYS A 150 -8.73 -11.04 -18.09
CA LYS A 150 -9.99 -11.78 -18.20
C LYS A 150 -9.72 -13.11 -18.87
N GLU A 151 -10.32 -14.17 -18.33
CA GLU A 151 -10.27 -15.47 -18.99
C GLU A 151 -10.94 -15.41 -20.36
N ASP A 152 -10.25 -15.89 -21.39
CA ASP A 152 -10.85 -16.06 -22.71
C ASP A 152 -11.89 -17.19 -22.63
N VAL A 153 -13.17 -16.79 -22.58
CA VAL A 153 -14.35 -17.68 -22.50
C VAL A 153 -14.37 -18.73 -23.62
N LYS A 154 -13.62 -18.53 -24.71
CA LYS A 154 -13.56 -19.43 -25.87
C LYS A 154 -12.62 -20.63 -25.75
N LYS A 155 -11.82 -20.74 -24.69
CA LYS A 155 -10.88 -21.87 -24.49
C LYS A 155 -11.32 -22.86 -23.40
N ALA A 156 -12.53 -22.71 -22.86
CA ALA A 156 -13.06 -23.55 -21.79
C ALA A 156 -13.85 -24.79 -22.28
N GLU A 157 -13.82 -25.09 -23.59
CA GLU A 157 -14.45 -26.27 -24.22
C GLU A 157 -13.42 -27.31 -24.68
#